data_AF-A0A9X4IBV3-F1
#
_entry.id   AF-A0A9X4IBV3-F1
#
_cell.length_a   1.000
_cell.length_b   1.000
_cell.length_c   1.000
_cell.angle_alpha   90.00
_cell.angle_beta   90.00
_cell.angle_gamma   90.00
#
_symmetry.space_group_name_H-M   'P 1'
#
loop_
_entity.id
_entity.type
_entity.pdbx_description
1 polymer ?
#
loop_
_entity_poly.entity_id
_entity_poly.type
_entity_poly.pdbx_seq_one_letter_code
_entity_poly.pdbx_strand_id
1 'polypeptide(L)' 'MADARIPTAPRTELYDASVHKPPKAVKLLVYSKYGITTVGRFVDGFHLAWGYLPQVPRSVKHRRIYG' A
#
# COMPACT_ATOMS: atom_id res chain seq x y z
N MET A 1 21.23 3.44 -24.86
CA MET A 1 20.91 3.84 -23.47
C MET A 1 19.85 2.87 -22.97
N ALA A 2 20.19 1.99 -22.04
CA ALA A 2 19.32 0.89 -21.63
C ALA A 2 18.17 1.39 -20.76
N ASP A 3 16.99 1.49 -21.38
CA ASP A 3 15.70 1.00 -20.89
C ASP A 3 15.48 1.11 -19.36
N ALA A 4 15.22 2.33 -18.89
CA ALA A 4 14.64 2.53 -17.57
C ALA A 4 13.18 2.07 -17.64
N ARG A 5 12.95 0.77 -17.46
CA ARG A 5 11.63 0.20 -17.14
C ARG A 5 11.25 0.71 -15.76
N ILE A 6 10.84 1.97 -15.66
CA ILE A 6 10.29 2.55 -14.43
C ILE A 6 8.91 1.90 -14.30
N PRO A 7 8.69 0.97 -13.35
CA PRO A 7 7.36 0.43 -13.12
C PRO A 7 6.58 1.54 -12.42
N THR A 8 5.78 2.28 -13.17
CA THR A 8 4.89 3.34 -12.65
C THR A 8 3.53 2.74 -12.34
N ALA A 9 3.42 1.65 -11.58
CA ALA A 9 2.12 1.03 -11.30
C ALA A 9 1.16 2.12 -10.76
N PRO A 10 0.19 2.60 -11.56
CA PRO A 10 -0.46 3.90 -11.32
C PRO A 10 -1.61 3.80 -10.32
N ARG A 11 -1.87 2.60 -9.80
CA ARG A 11 -2.98 2.28 -8.92
C ARG A 11 -2.47 1.34 -7.83
N THR A 12 -2.58 1.79 -6.57
CA THR A 12 -2.52 0.87 -5.43
C THR A 12 -3.88 0.17 -5.38
N GLU A 13 -3.90 -1.12 -5.66
CA GLU A 13 -5.11 -1.93 -5.54
C GLU A 13 -5.32 -2.35 -4.08
N LEU A 14 -6.57 -2.25 -3.64
CA LEU A 14 -7.00 -2.78 -2.36
C LEU A 14 -7.81 -4.05 -2.62
N TYR A 15 -7.47 -5.12 -1.92
CA TYR A 15 -8.17 -6.38 -1.91
C TYR A 15 -9.33 -6.33 -0.90
N ASP A 16 -10.50 -6.79 -1.31
CA ASP A 16 -11.63 -7.01 -0.41
C ASP A 16 -11.26 -8.08 0.63
N ALA A 17 -11.37 -7.73 1.92
CA ALA A 17 -10.96 -8.60 3.02
C ALA A 17 -11.89 -9.81 3.22
N SER A 18 -13.10 -9.78 2.66
CA SER A 18 -14.02 -10.92 2.64
C SER A 18 -13.56 -12.00 1.65
N VAL A 19 -12.89 -11.60 0.57
CA VAL A 19 -12.39 -12.49 -0.49
C VAL A 19 -10.94 -12.89 -0.26
N HIS A 20 -10.07 -11.93 0.04
CA HIS A 20 -8.65 -12.13 0.26
C HIS A 20 -8.28 -11.78 1.69
N LYS A 21 -7.87 -12.79 2.48
CA LYS A 21 -7.49 -12.53 3.87
C LYS A 21 -6.23 -11.67 3.97
N PRO A 22 -6.22 -10.64 4.83
CA PRO A 22 -5.07 -9.77 5.00
C PRO A 22 -3.89 -10.52 5.64
N PRO A 23 -2.65 -10.22 5.23
CA PRO A 23 -1.46 -10.77 5.86
C PRO A 23 -1.33 -10.26 7.30
N LYS A 24 -1.01 -11.18 8.22
CA LYS A 24 -0.85 -10.87 9.64
C LYS A 24 0.50 -10.17 9.90
N ALA A 25 0.53 -9.31 10.92
CA ALA A 25 1.73 -8.62 11.41
C ALA A 25 2.46 -7.69 10.41
N VAL A 26 1.90 -7.43 9.22
CA VAL A 26 2.45 -6.49 8.24
C VAL A 26 1.73 -5.14 8.33
N LYS A 27 2.46 -4.05 8.08
CA LYS A 27 1.87 -2.71 7.90
C LYS A 27 1.35 -2.58 6.47
N LEU A 28 0.08 -2.26 6.35
CA LEU A 28 -0.68 -2.24 5.11
C LEU A 28 -1.31 -0.87 4.88
N LEU A 29 -1.75 -0.64 3.65
CA LEU A 29 -2.79 0.34 3.37
C LEU A 29 -4.13 -0.33 3.71
N VAL A 30 -4.94 0.27 4.56
CA VAL A 30 -6.21 -0.31 5.03
C VAL A 30 -7.34 0.68 4.82
N TYR A 31 -8.49 0.17 4.37
CA TYR A 31 -9.69 0.96 4.13
C TYR A 31 -10.76 0.57 5.13
N SER A 32 -11.21 1.55 5.91
CA SER A 32 -12.22 1.37 6.95
C SER A 32 -13.64 1.38 6.38
N LYS A 33 -14.58 0.79 7.12
CA LYS A 33 -16.02 0.86 6.80
C LYS A 33 -16.60 2.29 6.79
N TYR A 34 -15.86 3.26 7.31
CA TYR A 34 -16.23 4.67 7.33
C TYR A 34 -15.69 5.45 6.10
N GLY A 35 -15.14 4.76 5.11
CA GLY A 35 -14.66 5.40 3.88
C GLY A 35 -13.28 6.02 3.98
N ILE A 36 -12.50 5.69 5.02
CA ILE A 36 -11.18 6.28 5.26
C ILE A 36 -10.08 5.27 4.99
N THR A 37 -9.12 5.65 4.15
CA THR A 37 -7.88 4.90 3.92
C THR A 37 -6.77 5.37 4.85
N THR A 38 -6.13 4.45 5.56
CA THR A 38 -5.00 4.74 6.46
C THR A 38 -3.86 3.75 6.28
N VAL A 39 -2.70 4.06 6.85
CA VAL A 39 -1.57 3.11 6.95
C VAL A 39 -1.58 2.48 8.34
N GLY A 40 -1.70 1.16 8.41
CA GLY A 40 -1.86 0.47 9.69
C GLY A 40 -1.85 -1.04 9.61
N ARG A 41 -2.23 -1.69 10.70
CA ARG A 41 -2.55 -3.13 10.71
C ARG A 41 -4.03 -3.30 10.37
N PHE A 42 -4.36 -4.39 9.68
CA PHE A 42 -5.75 -4.74 9.48
C PHE A 42 -6.43 -5.08 10.82
N VAL A 43 -7.71 -4.72 10.95
CA VAL A 43 -8.52 -4.92 12.15
C VAL A 43 -9.87 -5.44 11.69
N ASP A 44 -10.16 -6.69 12.05
CA ASP A 44 -11.41 -7.35 11.69
C ASP A 44 -12.62 -6.57 12.23
N GLY A 45 -13.66 -6.42 11.41
CA GLY A 45 -14.89 -5.68 11.77
C GLY A 45 -14.78 -4.14 11.69
N PHE A 46 -13.58 -3.60 11.49
CA PHE A 46 -13.37 -2.16 11.26
C PHE A 46 -12.92 -1.87 9.82
N HIS A 47 -11.99 -2.66 9.30
CA HIS A 47 -11.48 -2.54 7.94
C HIS A 47 -12.22 -3.47 6.96
N LEU A 48 -12.50 -2.98 5.75
CA LEU A 48 -13.18 -3.70 4.67
C LEU A 48 -12.21 -4.15 3.58
N ALA A 49 -11.14 -3.39 3.32
CA ALA A 49 -10.18 -3.71 2.29
C ALA A 49 -8.74 -3.40 2.73
N TRP A 50 -7.77 -4.02 2.08
CA TRP A 50 -6.36 -3.88 2.40
C TRP A 50 -5.48 -3.95 1.16
N GLY A 51 -4.32 -3.34 1.19
CA GLY A 51 -3.32 -3.44 0.14
C GLY A 51 -1.92 -3.28 0.71
N TYR A 52 -0.93 -3.74 -0.05
CA TYR A 52 0.47 -3.46 0.30
C TYR A 52 0.77 -1.98 0.15
N LEU A 53 1.73 -1.50 0.95
CA LEU A 53 2.20 -0.13 0.80
C LEU A 53 2.88 0.02 -0.58
N PRO A 54 2.62 1.13 -1.29
CA PRO A 54 3.24 1.37 -2.57
C PRO A 54 4.77 1.42 -2.41
N GLN A 55 5.48 0.79 -3.35
CA GLN A 55 6.92 0.89 -3.38
C GLN A 55 7.34 2.27 -3.87
N VAL A 56 8.08 2.98 -3.03
CA VAL A 56 8.64 4.28 -3.38
C VAL A 56 9.95 4.07 -4.15
N PRO A 57 10.10 4.65 -5.36
CA PRO A 57 11.34 4.56 -6.15
C PRO A 57 12.57 5.04 -5.38
N ARG A 58 13.73 4.43 -5.67
CA ARG A 58 15.01 4.79 -5.00
C ARG A 58 15.36 6.27 -5.16
N SER A 59 15.09 6.87 -6.32
CA SER A 59 15.32 8.30 -6.58
C SER A 59 14.58 9.22 -5.61
N VAL A 60 13.32 8.89 -5.28
CA VAL A 60 12.51 9.64 -4.30
C VAL A 60 13.04 9.42 -2.87
N LYS A 61 13.44 8.19 -2.53
CA LYS A 61 14.04 7.88 -1.22
C LYS A 61 15.34 8.64 -0.99
N HIS A 62 16.21 8.73 -1.99
CA HIS A 62 17.47 9.47 -1.89
C HIS A 62 17.24 10.97 -1.67
N ARG A 63 16.25 11.59 -2.35
CA ARG A 63 15.91 12.99 -2.12
C ARG A 63 15.53 13.28 -0.67
N ARG A 64 14.82 12.36 0.00
CA ARG A 64 14.41 12.52 1.41
C ARG A 64 15.58 12.47 2.39
N ILE A 65 16.64 11.71 2.10
CA ILE A 65 17.74 11.47 3.03
C ILE A 65 18.79 12.59 2.97
N TYR A 66 18.95 13.21 1.80
CA TYR A 66 20.03 14.16 1.51
C TYR A 66 19.55 15.57 1.14
N GLY A 67 18.24 15.82 1.22
CA GLY A 67 17.61 17.11 0.94
C GLY A 67 17.09 17.79 2.19
#